data_AF-A0A2M8Y519-F1
#
_entry.id   AF-A0A2M8Y519-F1
#
_cell.length_a   1.000
_cell.length_b   1.000
_cell.length_c   1.000
_cell.angle_alpha   90.00
_cell.angle_beta   90.00
_cell.angle_gamma   90.00
#
_symmetry.space_group_name_H-M   'P 1'
#
loop_
_entity.id
_entity.type
_entity.pdbx_description
1 polymer ?
#
loop_
_entity_poly.entity_id
_entity_poly.type
_entity_poly.pdbx_seq_one_letter_code
_entity_poly.pdbx_strand_id
1 'polypeptide(L)'
;MQHKNKNISNGVMLNVYPDSIGEKFSDTVGMLKMDVFKDVFSFIYVLPTFFNSDLDRGFSIIDYDINKELVDIKDLKDLNELQIKLKFDIVLNHLSVASPQFKDLLQYGNESKFKDFFINWNEFWEGNGVKNEDGIVIPEPKFLNKLFMRKSGLPILKVRFPDSTEQPYWNTFYQQVTYNPIAVEDLQNIKGLTEAQNLFIVTLVNAAMNNNQDFTTLNFEDCTPLKLEILQIVEQKRSYLGQMDVNAASPLVWEFYEETLKKLSDYGCTILRLDAFAYLHKQVGESNFFNKPGTWDYLDRIKKIAQQNNLMLLPEIHAEYGLHLHDEVANEGYYIYDFFLPGLTIHTIENQTSKALISWTKEIIAKGYKTVNMLGCHDGIPVLDLKGKEVNGVYNKGLLEDAEIEKIMTTIMERGGRVKNLYDPSGNKISYYQINATFFSALGENEQKLLLARAIQMFMPGIPQVWYLDIFAGKNNYEAADNGGSAGHKEINRTTLSMQDIEQGLKTEVVNKQLEIIRLRNTSNAFSGEVDINDAEDDILDIKWGNGTSFANLKANLKTKAFTIDYTENGMLSKMSF
;
A
#
# COMPACT_ATOMS: atom_id res chain seq x y z
N MET A 1 -28.69 30.58 -3.51
CA MET A 1 -28.00 29.79 -4.56
C MET A 1 -27.43 28.55 -3.90
N GLN A 2 -28.09 27.41 -4.08
CA GLN A 2 -27.73 26.15 -3.45
C GLN A 2 -26.42 25.61 -4.05
N HIS A 3 -25.41 25.42 -3.20
CA HIS A 3 -24.28 24.55 -3.50
C HIS A 3 -24.82 23.12 -3.66
N LYS A 4 -25.12 22.72 -4.91
CA LYS A 4 -25.25 21.30 -5.24
C LYS A 4 -23.88 20.67 -5.02
N ASN A 5 -23.83 19.65 -4.16
CA ASN A 5 -22.71 18.72 -4.00
C ASN A 5 -22.07 18.45 -5.37
N LYS A 6 -20.83 18.90 -5.56
CA LYS A 6 -20.01 18.46 -6.69
C LYS A 6 -19.68 17.00 -6.42
N ASN A 7 -20.48 16.09 -6.98
CA ASN A 7 -20.14 14.67 -7.07
C ASN A 7 -18.70 14.55 -7.56
N ILE A 8 -17.88 13.79 -6.83
CA ILE A 8 -16.59 13.32 -7.34
C ILE A 8 -16.90 12.61 -8.66
N SER A 9 -16.32 13.11 -9.75
CA SER A 9 -16.54 12.63 -11.11
C SER A 9 -16.04 11.19 -11.25
N ASN A 10 -16.67 10.40 -12.11
CA ASN A 10 -16.20 9.05 -12.51
C ASN A 10 -14.91 9.10 -13.37
N GLY A 11 -14.03 10.08 -13.13
CA GLY A 11 -12.83 10.31 -13.92
C GLY A 11 -11.71 9.33 -13.60
N VAL A 12 -10.81 9.12 -14.55
CA VAL A 12 -9.70 8.17 -14.41
C VAL A 12 -8.61 8.75 -13.51
N MET A 13 -7.99 7.90 -12.70
CA MET A 13 -6.99 8.25 -11.71
C MET A 13 -5.62 7.67 -12.07
N LEU A 14 -4.60 8.51 -12.22
CA LEU A 14 -3.21 8.05 -12.32
C LEU A 14 -2.69 7.69 -10.92
N ASN A 15 -1.88 6.64 -10.78
CA ASN A 15 -1.22 6.27 -9.53
C ASN A 15 0.30 6.19 -9.73
N VAL A 16 1.05 6.95 -8.92
CA VAL A 16 2.50 7.17 -9.04
C VAL A 16 3.14 7.38 -7.67
N TYR A 17 4.44 7.07 -7.55
CA TYR A 17 5.31 7.77 -6.60
C TYR A 17 5.75 9.12 -7.19
N PRO A 18 6.07 10.12 -6.35
CA PRO A 18 6.73 11.37 -6.77
C PRO A 18 7.88 11.17 -7.76
N ASP A 19 8.70 10.14 -7.56
CA ASP A 19 9.90 9.77 -8.31
C ASP A 19 9.67 8.60 -9.28
N SER A 20 8.41 8.27 -9.62
CA SER A 20 8.12 7.21 -10.59
C SER A 20 8.46 7.62 -12.02
N ILE A 21 8.31 8.90 -12.34
CA ILE A 21 8.68 9.50 -13.62
C ILE A 21 9.79 10.51 -13.34
N GLY A 22 10.91 10.42 -14.05
CA GLY A 22 12.07 11.27 -13.84
C GLY A 22 12.69 11.09 -12.46
N GLU A 23 13.10 12.20 -11.85
CA GLU A 23 13.72 12.23 -10.51
C GLU A 23 12.79 12.87 -9.47
N LYS A 24 11.87 13.74 -9.91
CA LYS A 24 11.00 14.53 -9.04
C LYS A 24 9.57 14.54 -9.54
N PHE A 25 8.63 14.90 -8.66
CA PHE A 25 7.22 14.97 -9.01
C PHE A 25 6.93 15.98 -10.13
N SER A 26 7.75 17.02 -10.25
CA SER A 26 7.72 17.96 -11.36
C SER A 26 7.84 17.29 -12.75
N ASP A 27 8.53 16.15 -12.85
CA ASP A 27 8.67 15.39 -14.09
C ASP A 27 7.36 14.67 -14.44
N THR A 28 6.67 14.11 -13.44
CA THR A 28 5.30 13.57 -13.61
C THR A 28 4.33 14.68 -14.05
N VAL A 29 4.40 15.86 -13.42
CA VAL A 29 3.59 17.02 -13.82
C VAL A 29 3.96 17.49 -15.24
N GLY A 30 5.25 17.48 -15.59
CA GLY A 30 5.74 17.77 -16.93
C GLY A 30 5.17 16.82 -17.98
N MET A 31 5.15 15.52 -17.69
CA MET A 31 4.50 14.51 -18.52
C MET A 31 3.00 14.81 -18.69
N LEU A 32 2.29 15.11 -17.61
CA LEU A 32 0.84 15.40 -17.66
C LEU A 32 0.50 16.67 -18.46
N LYS A 33 1.45 17.58 -18.63
CA LYS A 33 1.29 18.80 -19.47
C LYS A 33 1.45 18.53 -20.97
N MET A 34 1.96 17.38 -21.38
CA MET A 34 2.09 17.04 -22.79
C MET A 34 0.69 16.83 -23.40
N ASP A 35 0.48 17.25 -24.65
CA ASP A 35 -0.83 17.19 -25.32
C ASP A 35 -1.44 15.77 -25.37
N VAL A 36 -0.59 14.75 -25.46
CA VAL A 36 -0.99 13.33 -25.46
C VAL A 36 -1.64 12.88 -24.15
N PHE A 37 -1.41 13.58 -23.04
CA PHE A 37 -2.03 13.32 -21.73
C PHE A 37 -3.22 14.23 -21.41
N LYS A 38 -3.50 15.23 -22.26
CA LYS A 38 -4.66 16.10 -22.09
C LYS A 38 -5.94 15.29 -21.92
N ASP A 39 -6.74 15.60 -20.91
CA ASP A 39 -8.02 14.95 -20.61
C ASP A 39 -7.94 13.43 -20.36
N VAL A 40 -6.75 12.85 -20.16
CA VAL A 40 -6.57 11.42 -19.85
C VAL A 40 -6.93 11.12 -18.40
N PHE A 41 -6.55 12.00 -17.47
CA PHE A 41 -6.78 11.80 -16.03
C PHE A 41 -7.55 12.98 -15.41
N SER A 42 -8.45 12.67 -14.47
CA SER A 42 -9.11 13.65 -13.61
C SER A 42 -8.56 13.66 -12.18
N PHE A 43 -7.86 12.58 -11.80
CA PHE A 43 -7.28 12.40 -10.49
C PHE A 43 -5.84 11.91 -10.60
N ILE A 44 -5.05 12.21 -9.59
CA ILE A 44 -3.75 11.61 -9.36
C ILE A 44 -3.63 11.18 -7.90
N TYR A 45 -3.33 9.91 -7.70
CA TYR A 45 -2.92 9.33 -6.45
C TYR A 45 -1.40 9.37 -6.38
N VAL A 46 -0.88 10.16 -5.45
CA VAL A 46 0.56 10.28 -5.21
C VAL A 46 0.90 9.54 -3.93
N LEU A 47 1.82 8.58 -4.04
CA LEU A 47 2.20 7.70 -2.94
C LEU A 47 3.04 8.42 -1.87
N PRO A 48 3.19 7.82 -0.67
CA PRO A 48 3.54 8.56 0.54
C PRO A 48 4.93 9.19 0.60
N THR A 49 5.89 8.88 -0.30
CA THR A 49 7.16 9.62 -0.38
C THR A 49 6.96 11.10 -0.75
N PHE A 50 5.73 11.49 -1.11
CA PHE A 50 5.29 12.88 -1.18
C PHE A 50 5.51 13.63 0.15
N PHE A 51 5.46 12.92 1.27
CA PHE A 51 5.71 13.45 2.61
C PHE A 51 7.08 13.02 3.16
N ASN A 52 7.57 13.73 4.19
CA ASN A 52 8.79 13.35 4.87
C ASN A 52 8.65 11.95 5.50
N SER A 53 9.52 11.04 5.09
CA SER A 53 9.42 9.61 5.37
C SER A 53 10.77 8.91 5.23
N ASP A 54 10.90 7.68 5.72
CA ASP A 54 12.15 6.91 5.67
C ASP A 54 11.98 5.50 5.07
N LEU A 55 11.47 4.54 5.84
CA LEU A 55 11.27 3.15 5.45
C LEU A 55 10.03 2.94 4.58
N ASP A 56 9.97 1.75 3.98
CA ASP A 56 8.81 1.23 3.24
C ASP A 56 8.34 2.20 2.14
N ARG A 57 9.30 2.86 1.49
CA ARG A 57 9.08 3.80 0.37
C ARG A 57 7.92 4.76 0.65
N GLY A 58 7.97 5.40 1.81
CA GLY A 58 7.02 6.44 2.21
C GLY A 58 6.05 6.07 3.34
N PHE A 59 5.78 4.78 3.56
CA PHE A 59 4.78 4.35 4.55
C PHE A 59 5.29 4.44 6.01
N SER A 60 6.56 4.76 6.23
CA SER A 60 7.08 5.16 7.54
C SER A 60 7.17 6.69 7.60
N ILE A 61 6.04 7.32 7.95
CA ILE A 61 5.86 8.78 7.93
C ILE A 61 6.54 9.44 9.13
N ILE A 62 7.40 10.41 8.87
CA ILE A 62 8.00 11.29 9.89
C ILE A 62 7.00 12.38 10.26
N ASP A 63 6.50 13.06 9.23
CA ASP A 63 5.45 14.08 9.31
C ASP A 63 4.76 14.22 7.94
N TYR A 64 3.62 14.91 7.92
CA TYR A 64 2.88 15.20 6.68
C TYR A 64 3.27 16.53 6.04
N ASP A 65 4.47 17.08 6.32
CA ASP A 65 5.02 18.14 5.46
C ASP A 65 5.50 17.54 4.13
N ILE A 66 5.44 18.36 3.08
CA ILE A 66 5.91 17.99 1.75
C ILE A 66 7.40 17.67 1.79
N ASN A 67 7.78 16.52 1.23
CA ASN A 67 9.16 16.17 0.98
C ASN A 67 9.74 17.07 -0.12
N LYS A 68 10.48 18.10 0.30
CA LYS A 68 11.06 19.11 -0.59
C LYS A 68 12.16 18.59 -1.50
N GLU A 69 12.68 17.38 -1.26
CA GLU A 69 13.65 16.76 -2.17
C GLU A 69 12.95 16.28 -3.45
N LEU A 70 11.71 15.79 -3.31
CA LEU A 70 10.94 15.16 -4.39
C LEU A 70 9.81 16.04 -4.96
N VAL A 71 9.27 16.99 -4.19
CA VAL A 71 8.04 17.70 -4.55
C VAL A 71 8.19 19.21 -4.33
N ASP A 72 7.80 20.01 -5.32
CA ASP A 72 7.67 21.47 -5.21
C ASP A 72 6.19 21.86 -4.98
N ILE A 73 5.94 22.90 -4.19
CA ILE A 73 4.60 23.47 -4.01
C ILE A 73 4.00 23.92 -5.35
N LYS A 74 4.85 24.34 -6.31
CA LYS A 74 4.42 24.70 -7.66
C LYS A 74 3.74 23.52 -8.38
N ASP A 75 4.12 22.28 -8.10
CA ASP A 75 3.52 21.09 -8.72
C ASP A 75 2.03 20.99 -8.38
N LEU A 76 1.66 21.33 -7.14
CA LEU A 76 0.26 21.36 -6.70
C LEU A 76 -0.55 22.42 -7.45
N LYS A 77 0.05 23.59 -7.68
CA LYS A 77 -0.57 24.65 -8.47
C LYS A 77 -0.78 24.22 -9.92
N ASP A 78 0.24 23.60 -10.52
CA ASP A 78 0.21 23.12 -11.89
C ASP A 78 -0.86 22.02 -12.08
N LEU A 79 -0.99 21.08 -11.13
CA LEU A 79 -2.05 20.08 -11.15
C LEU A 79 -3.45 20.69 -11.05
N ASN A 80 -3.63 21.71 -10.20
CA ASN A 80 -4.89 22.43 -10.11
C ASN A 80 -5.23 23.18 -11.41
N GLU A 81 -4.24 23.74 -12.11
CA GLU A 81 -4.42 24.34 -13.44
C GLU A 81 -4.83 23.29 -14.50
N LEU A 82 -4.28 22.08 -14.41
CA LEU A 82 -4.69 20.92 -15.21
C LEU A 82 -6.05 20.32 -14.77
N GLN A 83 -6.66 20.85 -13.71
CA GLN A 83 -7.90 20.35 -13.10
C GLN A 83 -7.81 18.89 -12.61
N ILE A 84 -6.60 18.43 -12.28
CA ILE A 84 -6.35 17.09 -11.75
C ILE A 84 -6.40 17.17 -10.22
N LYS A 85 -7.32 16.39 -9.63
CA LYS A 85 -7.52 16.35 -8.18
C LYS A 85 -6.60 15.34 -7.51
N LEU A 86 -6.20 15.64 -6.28
CA LEU A 86 -5.27 14.80 -5.53
C LEU A 86 -5.99 13.73 -4.71
N LYS A 87 -5.33 12.58 -4.63
CA LYS A 87 -5.55 11.54 -3.65
C LYS A 87 -4.24 11.29 -2.90
N PHE A 88 -4.33 11.13 -1.59
CA PHE A 88 -3.20 10.79 -0.73
C PHE A 88 -3.56 9.64 0.20
N ASP A 89 -2.53 9.04 0.79
CA ASP A 89 -2.65 8.20 1.97
C ASP A 89 -2.76 9.04 3.24
N ILE A 90 -3.48 8.48 4.21
CA ILE A 90 -3.19 8.69 5.62
C ILE A 90 -2.80 7.37 6.25
N VAL A 91 -1.55 7.30 6.70
CA VAL A 91 -1.01 6.21 7.49
C VAL A 91 -1.44 6.43 8.95
N LEU A 92 -2.62 5.90 9.28
CA LEU A 92 -3.22 6.07 10.62
C LEU A 92 -2.61 5.11 11.64
N ASN A 93 -2.24 3.90 11.22
CA ASN A 93 -1.84 2.84 12.15
C ASN A 93 -0.50 3.12 12.86
N HIS A 94 0.42 3.85 12.24
CA HIS A 94 1.78 3.99 12.72
C HIS A 94 2.48 5.27 12.22
N LEU A 95 3.55 5.66 12.92
CA LEU A 95 4.49 6.71 12.50
C LEU A 95 5.94 6.21 12.59
N SER A 96 6.85 6.88 11.89
CA SER A 96 8.29 6.60 11.98
C SER A 96 8.83 6.82 13.39
N VAL A 97 9.83 6.05 13.79
CA VAL A 97 10.71 6.34 14.94
C VAL A 97 11.31 7.75 14.87
N ALA A 98 11.51 8.29 13.67
CA ALA A 98 12.04 9.63 13.47
C ALA A 98 10.98 10.75 13.58
N SER A 99 9.69 10.40 13.75
CA SER A 99 8.61 11.37 13.96
C SER A 99 8.86 12.24 15.21
N PRO A 100 8.41 13.52 15.21
CA PRO A 100 8.56 14.39 16.39
C PRO A 100 8.01 13.77 17.68
N GLN A 101 6.88 13.05 17.58
CA GLN A 101 6.21 12.41 18.69
C GLN A 101 7.07 11.28 19.29
N PHE A 102 7.63 10.41 18.45
CA PHE A 102 8.45 9.30 18.94
C PHE A 102 9.84 9.76 19.39
N LYS A 103 10.42 10.79 18.75
CA LYS A 103 11.66 11.42 19.23
C LYS A 103 11.52 12.03 20.62
N ASP A 104 10.42 12.71 20.89
CA ASP A 104 10.10 13.25 22.22
C ASP A 104 9.97 12.12 23.25
N LEU A 105 9.29 11.02 22.87
CA LEU A 105 9.21 9.82 23.70
C LEU A 105 10.59 9.22 24.01
N LEU A 106 11.48 9.10 23.01
CA LEU A 106 12.85 8.62 23.22
C LEU A 106 13.71 9.57 24.05
N GLN A 107 13.39 10.87 24.06
CA GLN A 107 14.14 11.88 24.80
C GLN A 107 13.71 11.99 26.27
N TYR A 108 12.41 11.85 26.55
CA TYR A 108 11.85 12.09 27.89
C TYR A 108 11.30 10.82 28.55
N GLY A 109 11.22 9.70 27.83
CA GLY A 109 10.71 8.43 28.34
C GLY A 109 9.31 8.57 28.93
N ASN A 110 9.13 8.10 30.17
CA ASN A 110 7.85 8.18 30.87
C ASN A 110 7.35 9.61 31.17
N GLU A 111 8.23 10.61 31.10
CA GLU A 111 7.87 12.02 31.28
C GLU A 111 7.43 12.70 29.97
N SER A 112 7.50 11.98 28.84
CA SER A 112 7.03 12.49 27.55
C SER A 112 5.51 12.66 27.56
N LYS A 113 5.03 13.78 27.01
CA LYS A 113 3.58 13.96 26.75
C LYS A 113 3.04 12.94 25.74
N PHE A 114 3.91 12.30 24.97
CA PHE A 114 3.57 11.27 23.98
C PHE A 114 3.75 9.84 24.52
N LYS A 115 3.94 9.66 25.84
CA LYS A 115 4.02 8.33 26.48
C LYS A 115 2.92 7.39 25.99
N ASP A 116 1.67 7.86 26.02
CA ASP A 116 0.49 7.08 25.63
C ASP A 116 0.13 7.26 24.15
N PHE A 117 0.93 7.98 23.35
CA PHE A 117 0.69 8.13 21.90
C PHE A 117 1.01 6.85 21.13
N PHE A 118 1.98 6.07 21.62
CA PHE A 118 2.38 4.78 21.06
C PHE A 118 2.05 3.66 22.04
N ILE A 119 2.14 2.42 21.57
CA ILE A 119 1.75 1.26 22.38
C ILE A 119 3.00 0.58 22.94
N ASN A 120 3.24 0.75 24.24
CA ASN A 120 4.22 -0.07 24.95
C ASN A 120 3.68 -1.51 25.04
N TRP A 121 4.42 -2.46 24.47
CA TRP A 121 4.01 -3.86 24.37
C TRP A 121 3.83 -4.50 25.75
N ASN A 122 4.76 -4.23 26.67
CA ASN A 122 4.71 -4.82 28.00
C ASN A 122 3.53 -4.30 28.82
N GLU A 123 3.25 -2.99 28.73
CA GLU A 123 2.09 -2.38 29.37
C GLU A 123 0.78 -2.92 28.78
N PHE A 124 0.69 -3.06 27.44
CA PHE A 124 -0.50 -3.62 26.78
C PHE A 124 -0.84 -5.04 27.25
N TRP A 125 0.18 -5.87 27.48
CA TRP A 125 0.02 -7.27 27.90
C TRP A 125 0.12 -7.49 29.41
N GLU A 126 0.12 -6.43 30.21
CA GLU A 126 0.20 -6.55 31.66
C GLU A 126 -0.90 -7.47 32.20
N GLY A 127 -0.52 -8.42 33.07
CA GLY A 127 -1.42 -9.42 33.64
C GLY A 127 -1.92 -10.52 32.68
N ASN A 128 -1.52 -10.49 31.40
CA ASN A 128 -2.01 -11.39 30.34
C ASN A 128 -0.88 -12.18 29.65
N GLY A 129 0.27 -12.29 30.30
CA GLY A 129 1.46 -12.97 29.78
C GLY A 129 2.57 -13.10 30.82
N VAL A 130 3.69 -13.70 30.43
CA VAL A 130 4.87 -13.91 31.27
C VAL A 130 6.09 -13.25 30.62
N LYS A 131 6.87 -12.51 31.41
CA LYS A 131 8.09 -11.85 30.93
C LYS A 131 9.19 -12.88 30.66
N ASN A 132 9.79 -12.85 29.47
CA ASN A 132 10.94 -13.68 29.12
C ASN A 132 12.26 -13.09 29.64
N GLU A 133 13.37 -13.77 29.36
CA GLU A 133 14.73 -13.36 29.75
C GLU A 133 15.14 -11.98 29.17
N ASP A 134 14.61 -11.62 28.00
CA ASP A 134 14.86 -10.32 27.36
C ASP A 134 14.00 -9.18 27.93
N GLY A 135 13.18 -9.46 28.94
CA GLY A 135 12.30 -8.47 29.54
C GLY A 135 11.04 -8.16 28.70
N ILE A 136 10.61 -9.06 27.82
CA ILE A 136 9.46 -8.90 26.95
C ILE A 136 8.32 -9.79 27.45
N VAL A 137 7.12 -9.25 27.60
CA VAL A 137 5.94 -10.04 27.96
C VAL A 137 5.56 -10.93 26.78
N ILE A 138 5.58 -12.24 26.98
CA ILE A 138 5.05 -13.22 26.03
C ILE A 138 3.57 -13.45 26.39
N PRO A 139 2.61 -13.10 25.50
CA PRO A 139 1.19 -13.28 25.78
C PRO A 139 0.85 -14.75 26.01
N GLU A 140 -0.15 -15.02 26.85
CA GLU A 140 -0.66 -16.38 27.02
C GLU A 140 -1.06 -17.00 25.66
N PRO A 141 -0.88 -18.33 25.45
CA PRO A 141 -1.19 -18.97 24.17
C PRO A 141 -2.61 -18.71 23.65
N LYS A 142 -3.60 -18.57 24.55
CA LYS A 142 -5.00 -18.27 24.19
C LYS A 142 -5.19 -16.91 23.50
N PHE A 143 -4.26 -15.98 23.73
CA PHE A 143 -4.21 -14.66 23.10
C PHE A 143 -3.28 -14.66 21.89
N LEU A 144 -2.07 -15.20 22.05
CA LEU A 144 -1.05 -15.23 21.00
C LEU A 144 -1.55 -15.92 19.72
N ASN A 145 -2.27 -17.04 19.86
CA ASN A 145 -2.79 -17.81 18.72
C ASN A 145 -3.91 -17.10 17.95
N LYS A 146 -4.50 -16.04 18.49
CA LYS A 146 -5.51 -15.23 17.79
C LYS A 146 -4.90 -14.07 17.02
N LEU A 147 -3.70 -13.63 17.38
CA LEU A 147 -3.07 -12.45 16.77
C LEU A 147 -2.85 -12.66 15.27
N PHE A 148 -3.28 -11.68 14.48
CA PHE A 148 -3.02 -11.64 13.05
C PHE A 148 -1.62 -11.08 12.79
N MET A 149 -0.70 -11.94 12.37
CA MET A 149 0.73 -11.60 12.25
C MET A 149 1.11 -11.20 10.83
N ARG A 150 1.92 -10.13 10.70
CA ARG A 150 2.45 -9.62 9.42
C ARG A 150 3.94 -9.86 9.20
N LYS A 151 4.62 -10.37 10.23
CA LYS A 151 6.03 -10.79 10.21
C LYS A 151 6.23 -11.95 11.20
N SER A 152 7.36 -12.64 11.09
CA SER A 152 7.75 -13.67 12.03
C SER A 152 8.10 -13.08 13.41
N GLY A 153 7.83 -13.84 14.47
CA GLY A 153 8.04 -13.38 15.85
C GLY A 153 7.03 -12.31 16.28
N LEU A 154 7.18 -11.79 17.50
CA LEU A 154 6.27 -10.77 18.04
C LEU A 154 6.36 -9.45 17.26
N PRO A 155 5.27 -8.68 17.14
CA PRO A 155 5.25 -7.41 16.41
C PRO A 155 5.81 -6.28 17.28
N ILE A 156 7.10 -6.35 17.60
CA ILE A 156 7.77 -5.42 18.51
C ILE A 156 9.07 -4.88 17.91
N LEU A 157 9.42 -3.66 18.31
CA LEU A 157 10.75 -3.09 18.23
C LEU A 157 11.19 -2.68 19.64
N LYS A 158 12.34 -3.16 20.10
CA LYS A 158 12.94 -2.72 21.36
C LYS A 158 13.71 -1.42 21.12
N VAL A 159 13.36 -0.38 21.83
CA VAL A 159 14.01 0.92 21.77
C VAL A 159 14.64 1.27 23.11
N ARG A 160 15.77 1.98 23.07
CA ARG A 160 16.50 2.40 24.27
C ARG A 160 16.01 3.75 24.75
N PHE A 161 15.69 3.85 26.04
CA PHE A 161 15.24 5.07 26.71
C PHE A 161 16.40 5.82 27.38
N PRO A 162 16.22 7.09 27.79
CA PRO A 162 17.26 7.92 28.41
C PRO A 162 17.82 7.35 29.71
N ASP A 163 17.00 6.61 30.45
CA ASP A 163 17.37 5.90 31.67
C ASP A 163 18.14 4.59 31.40
N SER A 164 18.55 4.36 30.15
CA SER A 164 19.23 3.16 29.66
C SER A 164 18.39 1.88 29.67
N THR A 165 17.08 1.96 29.97
CA THR A 165 16.20 0.81 29.84
C THR A 165 15.87 0.53 28.37
N GLU A 166 15.64 -0.74 28.05
CA GLU A 166 15.05 -1.13 26.76
C GLU A 166 13.54 -1.34 26.93
N GLN A 167 12.76 -0.67 26.10
CA GLN A 167 11.31 -0.76 26.11
C GLN A 167 10.82 -1.38 24.80
N PRO A 168 10.04 -2.47 24.83
CA PRO A 168 9.42 -3.02 23.64
C PRO A 168 8.18 -2.19 23.28
N TYR A 169 8.17 -1.61 22.09
CA TYR A 169 7.00 -0.92 21.53
C TYR A 169 6.41 -1.73 20.38
N TRP A 170 5.09 -1.64 20.23
CA TRP A 170 4.36 -2.32 19.17
C TRP A 170 4.81 -1.79 17.79
N ASN A 171 5.19 -2.71 16.92
CA ASN A 171 5.61 -2.45 15.55
C ASN A 171 5.12 -3.61 14.68
N THR A 172 3.96 -3.43 14.06
CA THR A 172 3.28 -4.45 13.24
C THR A 172 4.04 -4.76 11.96
N PHE A 173 4.69 -3.76 11.38
CA PHE A 173 5.26 -3.81 10.04
C PHE A 173 6.81 -3.76 10.08
N TYR A 174 7.43 -2.98 9.19
CA TYR A 174 8.87 -2.94 8.99
C TYR A 174 9.61 -2.27 10.15
N GLN A 175 10.83 -2.75 10.38
CA GLN A 175 11.80 -2.21 11.33
C GLN A 175 13.20 -2.50 10.83
N GLN A 176 14.14 -1.65 11.25
CA GLN A 176 15.56 -1.82 11.05
C GLN A 176 16.31 -1.27 12.26
N VAL A 177 17.26 -2.06 12.77
CA VAL A 177 18.21 -1.62 13.79
C VAL A 177 19.58 -1.59 13.14
N THR A 178 20.27 -0.47 13.23
CA THR A 178 21.61 -0.30 12.67
C THR A 178 22.57 0.12 13.76
N TYR A 179 23.70 -0.57 13.84
CA TYR A 179 24.78 -0.23 14.75
C TYR A 179 25.73 0.74 14.05
N ASN A 180 25.92 1.92 14.64
CA ASN A 180 26.83 2.92 14.10
C ASN A 180 28.25 2.69 14.64
N PRO A 181 29.29 2.95 13.84
CA PRO A 181 30.67 2.82 14.28
C PRO A 181 30.94 3.58 15.57
N ILE A 182 31.72 2.95 16.46
CA ILE A 182 32.26 3.61 17.65
C ILE A 182 33.61 4.25 17.32
N ALA A 183 33.94 5.32 18.03
CA ALA A 183 35.23 5.99 17.98
C ALA A 183 35.90 5.97 19.36
N VAL A 184 37.20 6.31 19.42
CA VAL A 184 37.96 6.31 20.69
C VAL A 184 37.32 7.27 21.70
N GLU A 185 36.70 8.35 21.22
CA GLU A 185 36.00 9.33 22.02
C GLU A 185 34.80 8.73 22.76
N ASP A 186 34.13 7.72 22.19
CA ASP A 186 32.99 7.06 22.82
C ASP A 186 33.41 6.24 24.04
N LEU A 187 34.68 5.78 24.10
CA LEU A 187 35.24 4.96 25.18
C LEU A 187 35.76 5.77 26.39
N GLN A 188 35.77 7.11 26.32
CA GLN A 188 36.42 7.98 27.32
C GLN A 188 35.89 7.81 28.74
N ASN A 189 34.65 7.32 28.90
CA ASN A 189 34.03 7.10 30.21
C ASN A 189 34.44 5.76 30.86
N ILE A 190 35.09 4.85 30.13
CA ILE A 190 35.61 3.60 30.67
C ILE A 190 36.96 3.86 31.32
N LYS A 191 37.02 3.73 32.64
CA LYS A 191 38.26 3.95 33.41
C LYS A 191 39.23 2.79 33.20
N GLY A 192 40.51 3.12 32.98
CA GLY A 192 41.59 2.12 32.96
C GLY A 192 41.98 1.58 31.59
N LEU A 193 41.38 2.08 30.49
CA LEU A 193 41.81 1.76 29.13
C LEU A 193 43.05 2.58 28.73
N THR A 194 44.06 1.89 28.20
CA THR A 194 45.20 2.52 27.51
C THR A 194 44.82 2.94 26.10
N GLU A 195 45.60 3.83 25.48
CA GLU A 195 45.41 4.24 24.09
C GLU A 195 45.41 3.06 23.10
N ALA A 196 46.31 2.09 23.31
CA ALA A 196 46.37 0.87 22.49
C ALA A 196 45.11 0.00 22.64
N GLN A 197 44.59 -0.12 23.87
CA GLN A 197 43.35 -0.87 24.12
C GLN A 197 42.12 -0.18 23.53
N ASN A 198 42.05 1.15 23.60
CA ASN A 198 40.97 1.90 22.95
C ASN A 198 40.95 1.65 21.43
N LEU A 199 42.10 1.73 20.77
CA LEU A 199 42.20 1.48 19.33
C LEU A 199 41.86 0.03 18.96
N PHE A 200 42.29 -0.92 19.78
CA PHE A 200 41.94 -2.34 19.62
C PHE A 200 40.43 -2.57 19.71
N ILE A 201 39.76 -2.04 20.75
CA ILE A 201 38.31 -2.18 20.94
C ILE A 201 37.55 -1.59 19.75
N VAL A 202 37.88 -0.36 19.35
CA VAL A 202 37.24 0.32 18.22
C VAL A 202 37.40 -0.50 16.94
N THR A 203 38.61 -1.01 16.67
CA THR A 203 38.90 -1.82 15.47
C THR A 203 38.11 -3.12 15.49
N LEU A 204 38.11 -3.84 16.62
CA LEU A 204 37.41 -5.11 16.79
C LEU A 204 35.90 -4.96 16.61
N VAL A 205 35.31 -3.99 17.31
CA VAL A 205 33.87 -3.74 17.28
C VAL A 205 33.42 -3.29 15.89
N ASN A 206 34.10 -2.32 15.27
CA ASN A 206 33.72 -1.83 13.95
C ASN A 206 33.94 -2.91 12.87
N ALA A 207 34.95 -3.76 13.01
CA ALA A 207 35.11 -4.93 12.13
C ALA A 207 33.98 -5.95 12.32
N ALA A 208 33.55 -6.20 13.56
CA ALA A 208 32.41 -7.06 13.84
C ALA A 208 31.10 -6.52 13.24
N MET A 209 30.88 -5.20 13.34
CA MET A 209 29.73 -4.51 12.73
C MET A 209 29.71 -4.70 11.21
N ASN A 210 30.84 -4.45 10.53
CA ASN A 210 30.95 -4.60 9.07
C ASN A 210 30.72 -6.04 8.60
N ASN A 211 30.98 -7.02 9.47
CA ASN A 211 30.79 -8.44 9.19
C ASN A 211 29.47 -9.02 9.74
N ASN A 212 28.56 -8.18 10.27
CA ASN A 212 27.31 -8.61 10.93
C ASN A 212 27.52 -9.70 11.99
N GLN A 213 28.60 -9.60 12.78
CA GLN A 213 28.91 -10.56 13.85
C GLN A 213 28.20 -10.19 15.15
N ASP A 214 27.86 -11.21 15.95
CA ASP A 214 27.30 -11.03 17.29
C ASP A 214 28.36 -10.46 18.24
N PHE A 215 28.14 -9.22 18.70
CA PHE A 215 29.05 -8.51 19.60
C PHE A 215 29.27 -9.25 20.93
N THR A 216 28.29 -10.03 21.39
CA THR A 216 28.41 -10.81 22.64
C THR A 216 29.39 -11.97 22.50
N THR A 217 29.74 -12.38 21.29
CA THR A 217 30.71 -13.44 21.02
C THR A 217 32.14 -12.93 20.88
N LEU A 218 32.35 -11.61 20.83
CA LEU A 218 33.66 -11.02 20.64
C LEU A 218 34.60 -11.31 21.81
N ASN A 219 35.86 -11.59 21.45
CA ASN A 219 36.97 -11.77 22.39
C ASN A 219 37.70 -10.42 22.55
N PHE A 220 37.54 -9.81 23.71
CA PHE A 220 38.18 -8.53 24.04
C PHE A 220 39.56 -8.68 24.69
N GLU A 221 40.12 -9.90 24.72
CA GLU A 221 41.44 -10.20 25.30
C GLU A 221 41.57 -9.62 26.72
N ASP A 222 42.61 -8.83 26.98
CA ASP A 222 42.87 -8.18 28.28
C ASP A 222 41.76 -7.19 28.69
N CYS A 223 40.89 -6.78 27.76
CA CYS A 223 39.74 -5.91 28.02
C CYS A 223 38.46 -6.70 28.34
N THR A 224 38.50 -8.03 28.41
CA THR A 224 37.34 -8.88 28.74
C THR A 224 36.61 -8.48 30.03
N PRO A 225 37.28 -8.04 31.12
CA PRO A 225 36.59 -7.54 32.31
C PRO A 225 35.68 -6.32 32.05
N LEU A 226 35.96 -5.54 31.00
CA LEU A 226 35.23 -4.33 30.60
C LEU A 226 34.19 -4.61 29.51
N LYS A 227 34.00 -5.87 29.11
CA LYS A 227 33.12 -6.28 28.01
C LYS A 227 31.70 -5.71 28.14
N LEU A 228 31.13 -5.73 29.33
CA LEU A 228 29.78 -5.19 29.56
C LEU A 228 29.71 -3.68 29.31
N GLU A 229 30.70 -2.92 29.75
CA GLU A 229 30.77 -1.46 29.55
C GLU A 229 30.98 -1.13 28.07
N ILE A 230 31.83 -1.89 27.38
CA ILE A 230 32.07 -1.75 25.93
C ILE A 230 30.78 -2.04 25.16
N LEU A 231 30.11 -3.16 25.46
CA LEU A 231 28.85 -3.50 24.80
C LEU A 231 27.79 -2.43 25.06
N GLN A 232 27.69 -1.87 26.26
CA GLN A 232 26.77 -0.76 26.54
C GLN A 232 27.00 0.45 25.63
N ILE A 233 28.25 0.77 25.29
CA ILE A 233 28.58 1.86 24.35
C ILE A 233 28.13 1.48 22.93
N VAL A 234 28.37 0.24 22.51
CA VAL A 234 27.85 -0.27 21.22
C VAL A 234 26.32 -0.16 21.17
N GLU A 235 25.64 -0.51 22.25
CA GLU A 235 24.17 -0.40 22.34
C GLU A 235 23.67 1.04 22.34
N GLN A 236 24.45 2.00 22.82
CA GLN A 236 24.13 3.43 22.75
C GLN A 236 24.25 3.99 21.34
N LYS A 237 24.97 3.31 20.44
CA LYS A 237 25.23 3.76 19.07
C LYS A 237 24.28 3.09 18.07
N ARG A 238 23.16 2.54 18.54
CA ARG A 238 22.08 2.05 17.67
C ARG A 238 21.29 3.22 17.09
N SER A 239 20.99 3.15 15.81
CA SER A 239 19.91 3.89 15.17
C SER A 239 18.76 2.94 14.84
N TYR A 240 17.55 3.49 14.92
CA TYR A 240 16.31 2.75 14.72
C TYR A 240 15.55 3.39 13.57
N LEU A 241 15.04 2.54 12.69
CA LEU A 241 13.95 2.89 11.80
C LEU A 241 12.81 1.91 12.07
N GLY A 242 11.57 2.38 12.03
CA GLY A 242 10.44 1.52 12.32
C GLY A 242 9.11 2.23 12.22
N GLN A 243 8.10 1.45 11.85
CA GLN A 243 6.69 1.85 11.77
C GLN A 243 6.02 1.61 13.13
N MET A 244 6.11 2.57 14.04
CA MET A 244 5.67 2.46 15.43
C MET A 244 4.16 2.63 15.54
N ASP A 245 3.45 1.60 15.98
CA ASP A 245 1.99 1.62 16.05
C ASP A 245 1.50 2.65 17.08
N VAL A 246 0.55 3.48 16.65
CA VAL A 246 -0.06 4.49 17.51
C VAL A 246 -1.16 3.88 18.36
N ASN A 247 -1.40 4.48 19.52
CA ASN A 247 -2.47 4.11 20.44
C ASN A 247 -3.72 4.93 20.14
N ALA A 248 -4.66 4.36 19.38
CA ALA A 248 -5.93 5.03 19.05
C ALA A 248 -6.85 5.31 20.26
N ALA A 249 -6.53 4.82 21.46
CA ALA A 249 -7.21 5.24 22.69
C ALA A 249 -6.75 6.62 23.18
N SER A 250 -5.58 7.10 22.72
CA SER A 250 -5.02 8.40 23.10
C SER A 250 -5.73 9.56 22.40
N PRO A 251 -6.19 10.60 23.13
CA PRO A 251 -6.75 11.80 22.52
C PRO A 251 -5.78 12.52 21.58
N LEU A 252 -4.48 12.52 21.90
CA LEU A 252 -3.44 13.17 21.10
C LEU A 252 -3.31 12.57 19.69
N VAL A 253 -3.59 11.27 19.54
CA VAL A 253 -3.59 10.61 18.23
C VAL A 253 -4.73 11.14 17.35
N TRP A 254 -5.90 11.40 17.95
CA TRP A 254 -7.03 11.97 17.21
C TRP A 254 -6.86 13.46 16.91
N GLU A 255 -6.25 14.23 17.79
CA GLU A 255 -5.84 15.62 17.50
C GLU A 255 -4.87 15.65 16.31
N PHE A 256 -3.88 14.74 16.30
CA PHE A 256 -2.97 14.58 15.17
C PHE A 256 -3.70 14.22 13.87
N TYR A 257 -4.72 13.35 13.91
CA TYR A 257 -5.53 13.04 12.73
C TYR A 257 -6.34 14.24 12.25
N GLU A 258 -6.94 15.03 13.14
CA GLU A 258 -7.67 16.25 12.78
C GLU A 258 -6.77 17.27 12.07
N GLU A 259 -5.59 17.53 12.63
CA GLU A 259 -4.58 18.41 12.03
C GLU A 259 -4.11 17.88 10.67
N THR A 260 -3.84 16.57 10.58
CA THR A 260 -3.37 15.93 9.35
C THR A 260 -4.42 16.01 8.24
N LEU A 261 -5.68 15.66 8.52
CA LEU A 261 -6.74 15.71 7.51
C LEU A 261 -6.96 17.13 6.98
N LYS A 262 -6.89 18.13 7.86
CA LYS A 262 -6.94 19.54 7.47
C LYS A 262 -5.78 19.92 6.55
N LYS A 263 -4.56 19.52 6.92
CA LYS A 263 -3.35 19.79 6.14
C LYS A 263 -3.40 19.15 4.74
N LEU A 264 -3.85 17.90 4.65
CA LEU A 264 -4.02 17.21 3.37
C LEU A 264 -5.09 17.87 2.50
N SER A 265 -6.21 18.29 3.08
CA SER A 265 -7.22 19.08 2.38
C SER A 265 -6.66 20.41 1.85
N ASP A 266 -5.81 21.10 2.62
CA ASP A 266 -5.14 22.34 2.19
C ASP A 266 -4.17 22.13 1.02
N TYR A 267 -3.61 20.93 0.86
CA TYR A 267 -2.83 20.55 -0.33
C TYR A 267 -3.70 20.27 -1.56
N GLY A 268 -5.03 20.34 -1.46
CA GLY A 268 -5.97 20.07 -2.55
C GLY A 268 -6.39 18.60 -2.64
N CYS A 269 -6.17 17.80 -1.59
CA CYS A 269 -6.64 16.43 -1.51
C CYS A 269 -8.17 16.37 -1.55
N THR A 270 -8.71 15.38 -2.27
CA THR A 270 -10.15 15.13 -2.34
C THR A 270 -10.54 13.69 -1.99
N ILE A 271 -9.59 12.76 -2.10
CA ILE A 271 -9.78 11.35 -1.75
C ILE A 271 -8.63 10.95 -0.82
N LEU A 272 -8.98 10.35 0.31
CA LEU A 272 -8.04 9.93 1.33
C LEU A 272 -8.09 8.41 1.48
N ARG A 273 -6.99 7.74 1.13
CA ARG A 273 -6.83 6.30 1.37
C ARG A 273 -6.48 6.09 2.84
N LEU A 274 -7.24 5.25 3.54
CA LEU A 274 -6.90 4.87 4.92
C LEU A 274 -5.99 3.64 4.86
N ASP A 275 -4.68 3.87 4.98
CA ASP A 275 -3.70 2.79 4.95
C ASP A 275 -3.77 1.94 6.22
N ALA A 276 -3.74 0.62 6.04
CA ALA A 276 -3.67 -0.37 7.12
C ALA A 276 -4.67 -0.14 8.26
N PHE A 277 -5.85 0.44 7.96
CA PHE A 277 -6.80 0.88 8.98
C PHE A 277 -7.32 -0.28 9.84
N ALA A 278 -7.45 -1.46 9.26
CA ALA A 278 -7.89 -2.68 9.96
C ALA A 278 -7.00 -3.04 11.18
N TYR A 279 -5.75 -2.56 11.23
CA TYR A 279 -4.80 -2.84 12.32
C TYR A 279 -4.84 -1.82 13.46
N LEU A 280 -5.55 -0.70 13.28
CA LEU A 280 -5.52 0.43 14.21
C LEU A 280 -6.09 0.06 15.59
N HIS A 281 -7.22 -0.66 15.62
CA HIS A 281 -7.85 -1.06 16.87
C HIS A 281 -7.16 -2.29 17.47
N LYS A 282 -6.50 -2.11 18.62
CA LYS A 282 -5.81 -3.17 19.35
C LYS A 282 -6.47 -3.41 20.71
N GLN A 283 -6.78 -4.67 21.01
CA GLN A 283 -7.39 -5.08 22.26
C GLN A 283 -6.91 -6.48 22.67
N VAL A 284 -6.60 -6.66 23.95
CA VAL A 284 -6.24 -7.97 24.50
C VAL A 284 -7.36 -8.97 24.26
N GLY A 285 -7.01 -10.14 23.71
CA GLY A 285 -7.96 -11.23 23.45
C GLY A 285 -8.60 -11.22 22.06
N GLU A 286 -8.41 -10.15 21.29
CA GLU A 286 -8.85 -10.02 19.90
C GLU A 286 -7.73 -10.36 18.91
N SER A 287 -8.08 -10.48 17.62
CA SER A 287 -7.10 -10.77 16.56
C SER A 287 -6.20 -9.59 16.22
N ASN A 288 -6.67 -8.36 16.51
CA ASN A 288 -6.03 -7.10 16.11
C ASN A 288 -5.98 -6.90 14.60
N PHE A 289 -6.96 -7.49 13.91
CA PHE A 289 -7.29 -7.21 12.52
C PHE A 289 -8.81 -7.06 12.39
N PHE A 290 -9.26 -5.85 12.05
CA PHE A 290 -10.67 -5.45 11.94
C PHE A 290 -11.49 -5.88 13.17
N ASN A 291 -11.01 -5.52 14.36
CA ASN A 291 -11.67 -5.83 15.63
C ASN A 291 -13.05 -5.15 15.69
N LYS A 292 -14.12 -5.91 15.98
CA LYS A 292 -15.49 -5.38 16.06
C LYS A 292 -15.96 -5.30 17.52
N PRO A 293 -16.66 -4.23 17.95
CA PRO A 293 -17.09 -3.07 17.15
C PRO A 293 -16.03 -1.96 17.01
N GLY A 294 -14.90 -2.01 17.73
CA GLY A 294 -14.00 -0.86 17.86
C GLY A 294 -13.43 -0.28 16.55
N THR A 295 -13.17 -1.10 15.53
CA THR A 295 -12.79 -0.61 14.19
C THR A 295 -13.91 0.22 13.55
N TRP A 296 -15.19 -0.13 13.76
CA TRP A 296 -16.33 0.66 13.27
C TRP A 296 -16.43 2.01 13.98
N ASP A 297 -16.24 2.03 15.30
CA ASP A 297 -16.25 3.27 16.07
C ASP A 297 -15.15 4.24 15.59
N TYR A 298 -13.96 3.71 15.30
CA TYR A 298 -12.87 4.51 14.74
C TYR A 298 -13.14 4.95 13.30
N LEU A 299 -13.76 4.11 12.47
CA LEU A 299 -14.17 4.46 11.10
C LEU A 299 -15.19 5.61 11.09
N ASP A 300 -16.19 5.57 11.98
CA ASP A 300 -17.18 6.64 12.08
C ASP A 300 -16.55 7.95 12.56
N ARG A 301 -15.64 7.87 13.54
CA ARG A 301 -14.92 9.05 14.03
C ARG A 301 -14.07 9.70 12.94
N ILE A 302 -13.26 8.93 12.21
CA ILE A 302 -12.45 9.49 11.12
C ILE A 302 -13.32 10.01 9.96
N LYS A 303 -14.48 9.38 9.68
CA LYS A 303 -15.46 9.84 8.70
C LYS A 303 -16.00 11.23 9.04
N LYS A 304 -16.30 11.50 10.31
CA LYS A 304 -16.74 12.84 10.77
C LYS A 304 -15.67 13.89 10.52
N ILE A 305 -14.41 13.60 10.83
CA ILE A 305 -13.27 14.51 10.58
C ILE A 305 -13.09 14.74 9.08
N ALA A 306 -13.18 13.69 8.26
CA ALA A 306 -13.07 13.78 6.81
C ALA A 306 -14.19 14.63 6.18
N GLN A 307 -15.42 14.49 6.67
CA GLN A 307 -16.56 15.29 6.22
C GLN A 307 -16.36 16.79 6.47
N GLN A 308 -15.78 17.18 7.60
CA GLN A 308 -15.46 18.59 7.90
C GLN A 308 -14.45 19.18 6.89
N ASN A 309 -13.63 18.33 6.28
CA ASN A 309 -12.58 18.70 5.34
C ASN A 309 -12.94 18.39 3.87
N ASN A 310 -14.20 18.00 3.58
CA ASN A 310 -14.69 17.59 2.26
C ASN A 310 -13.87 16.46 1.60
N LEU A 311 -13.36 15.53 2.40
CA LEU A 311 -12.56 14.39 1.94
C LEU A 311 -13.44 13.15 1.77
N MET A 312 -13.32 12.47 0.63
CA MET A 312 -13.83 11.11 0.44
C MET A 312 -12.88 10.11 1.10
N LEU A 313 -13.39 9.24 1.96
CA LEU A 313 -12.59 8.16 2.54
C LEU A 313 -12.63 6.91 1.65
N LEU A 314 -11.48 6.27 1.51
CA LEU A 314 -11.30 5.00 0.82
C LEU A 314 -10.47 4.06 1.70
N PRO A 315 -11.10 3.27 2.58
CA PRO A 315 -10.39 2.30 3.39
C PRO A 315 -9.71 1.24 2.52
N GLU A 316 -8.43 0.98 2.78
CA GLU A 316 -7.76 -0.17 2.19
C GLU A 316 -7.94 -1.40 3.08
N ILE A 317 -8.61 -2.41 2.53
CA ILE A 317 -8.93 -3.65 3.22
C ILE A 317 -8.79 -4.80 2.24
N HIS A 318 -7.75 -5.61 2.42
CA HIS A 318 -7.59 -6.89 1.76
C HIS A 318 -8.26 -7.99 2.58
N ALA A 319 -9.27 -8.63 1.99
CA ALA A 319 -10.02 -9.71 2.62
C ALA A 319 -10.55 -10.68 1.56
N GLU A 320 -10.60 -11.96 1.93
CA GLU A 320 -11.24 -13.00 1.13
C GLU A 320 -12.69 -12.60 0.81
N TYR A 321 -13.11 -12.73 -0.45
CA TYR A 321 -14.46 -12.39 -0.89
C TYR A 321 -15.53 -13.07 -0.05
N GLY A 322 -15.34 -14.36 0.30
CA GLY A 322 -16.28 -15.12 1.13
C GLY A 322 -16.42 -14.62 2.57
N LEU A 323 -15.56 -13.70 3.04
CA LEU A 323 -15.76 -13.02 4.33
C LEU A 323 -16.89 -11.99 4.27
N HIS A 324 -17.27 -11.52 3.07
CA HIS A 324 -18.26 -10.45 2.84
C HIS A 324 -17.95 -9.12 3.54
N LEU A 325 -16.69 -8.90 3.97
CA LEU A 325 -16.29 -7.65 4.62
C LEU A 325 -16.43 -6.43 3.68
N HIS A 326 -16.21 -6.61 2.38
CA HIS A 326 -16.44 -5.57 1.38
C HIS A 326 -17.90 -5.12 1.33
N ASP A 327 -18.85 -6.04 1.52
CA ASP A 327 -20.28 -5.77 1.57
C ASP A 327 -20.62 -4.98 2.84
N GLU A 328 -20.09 -5.40 4.00
CA GLU A 328 -20.25 -4.65 5.25
C GLU A 328 -19.75 -3.20 5.13
N VAL A 329 -18.53 -3.01 4.58
CA VAL A 329 -17.93 -1.67 4.41
C VAL A 329 -18.72 -0.81 3.43
N ALA A 330 -19.21 -1.39 2.33
CA ALA A 330 -20.06 -0.69 1.38
C ALA A 330 -21.42 -0.29 1.99
N ASN A 331 -22.04 -1.16 2.80
CA ASN A 331 -23.30 -0.90 3.48
C ASN A 331 -23.19 0.23 4.52
N GLU A 332 -22.02 0.42 5.12
CA GLU A 332 -21.69 1.57 5.98
C GLU A 332 -21.41 2.88 5.19
N GLY A 333 -21.57 2.83 3.85
CA GLY A 333 -21.52 3.96 2.96
C GLY A 333 -20.12 4.40 2.55
N TYR A 334 -19.11 3.53 2.71
CA TYR A 334 -17.74 3.79 2.24
C TYR A 334 -17.57 3.35 0.77
N TYR A 335 -16.63 3.99 0.08
CA TYR A 335 -16.09 3.45 -1.16
C TYR A 335 -15.16 2.28 -0.81
N ILE A 336 -15.08 1.29 -1.69
CA ILE A 336 -14.20 0.13 -1.53
C ILE A 336 -13.21 0.04 -2.68
N TYR A 337 -12.04 -0.54 -2.42
CA TYR A 337 -11.19 -0.99 -3.51
C TYR A 337 -11.78 -2.25 -4.15
N ASP A 338 -11.73 -2.33 -5.48
CA ASP A 338 -11.98 -3.57 -6.20
C ASP A 338 -10.66 -4.33 -6.36
N PHE A 339 -10.27 -5.02 -5.30
CA PHE A 339 -9.12 -5.93 -5.30
C PHE A 339 -9.41 -7.27 -5.97
N PHE A 340 -10.65 -7.50 -6.40
CA PHE A 340 -11.04 -8.71 -7.13
C PHE A 340 -10.73 -8.58 -8.62
N LEU A 341 -10.95 -7.39 -9.20
CA LEU A 341 -10.77 -7.14 -10.63
C LEU A 341 -9.39 -7.52 -11.19
N PRO A 342 -8.23 -7.26 -10.54
CA PRO A 342 -6.93 -7.64 -11.07
C PRO A 342 -6.85 -9.15 -11.38
N GLY A 343 -7.18 -9.99 -10.41
CA GLY A 343 -7.13 -11.44 -10.56
C GLY A 343 -8.23 -11.98 -11.48
N LEU A 344 -9.45 -11.41 -11.41
CA LEU A 344 -10.54 -11.75 -12.34
C LEU A 344 -10.20 -11.42 -13.79
N THR A 345 -9.47 -10.32 -14.04
CA THR A 345 -9.07 -9.92 -15.40
C THR A 345 -8.06 -10.90 -15.97
N ILE A 346 -7.05 -11.30 -15.18
CA ILE A 346 -6.08 -12.32 -15.58
C ILE A 346 -6.79 -13.66 -15.83
N HIS A 347 -7.68 -14.08 -14.91
CA HIS A 347 -8.51 -15.29 -15.07
C HIS A 347 -9.28 -15.26 -16.39
N THR A 348 -9.99 -14.16 -16.65
CA THR A 348 -10.87 -13.99 -17.82
C THR A 348 -10.09 -14.15 -19.12
N ILE A 349 -8.91 -13.53 -19.20
CA ILE A 349 -8.08 -13.53 -20.41
C ILE A 349 -7.39 -14.88 -20.62
N GLU A 350 -6.83 -15.47 -19.56
CA GLU A 350 -6.06 -16.73 -19.66
C GLU A 350 -6.98 -17.96 -19.82
N ASN A 351 -8.14 -17.98 -19.16
CA ASN A 351 -9.11 -19.07 -19.25
C ASN A 351 -10.18 -18.86 -20.31
N GLN A 352 -10.19 -17.70 -20.97
CA GLN A 352 -11.06 -17.39 -22.11
C GLN A 352 -12.55 -17.45 -21.74
N THR A 353 -12.90 -16.99 -20.54
CA THR A 353 -14.28 -17.00 -20.04
C THR A 353 -14.62 -15.74 -19.25
N SER A 354 -15.79 -15.16 -19.47
CA SER A 354 -16.29 -13.94 -18.83
C SER A 354 -17.14 -14.18 -17.58
N LYS A 355 -17.44 -15.45 -17.23
CA LYS A 355 -18.42 -15.80 -16.18
C LYS A 355 -18.17 -15.12 -14.84
N ALA A 356 -16.97 -15.29 -14.28
CA ALA A 356 -16.65 -14.78 -12.95
C ALA A 356 -16.62 -13.25 -12.94
N LEU A 357 -16.05 -12.64 -13.99
CA LEU A 357 -16.05 -11.19 -14.19
C LEU A 357 -17.48 -10.63 -14.25
N ILE A 358 -18.34 -11.19 -15.11
CA ILE A 358 -19.74 -10.76 -15.26
C ILE A 358 -20.52 -10.97 -13.97
N SER A 359 -20.29 -12.06 -13.24
CA SER A 359 -20.92 -12.29 -11.94
C SER A 359 -20.58 -11.18 -10.96
N TRP A 360 -19.30 -10.80 -10.87
CA TRP A 360 -18.86 -9.69 -10.03
C TRP A 360 -19.43 -8.34 -10.51
N THR A 361 -19.43 -8.07 -11.82
CA THR A 361 -20.03 -6.85 -12.38
C THR A 361 -21.51 -6.72 -12.02
N LYS A 362 -22.27 -7.82 -12.14
CA LYS A 362 -23.70 -7.86 -11.79
C LYS A 362 -23.91 -7.62 -10.30
N GLU A 363 -23.03 -8.12 -9.43
CA GLU A 363 -23.09 -7.84 -8.00
C GLU A 363 -22.84 -6.36 -7.68
N ILE A 364 -21.80 -5.75 -8.27
CA ILE A 364 -21.52 -4.32 -8.12
C ILE A 364 -22.75 -3.48 -8.47
N ILE A 365 -23.39 -3.79 -9.60
CA ILE A 365 -24.59 -3.08 -10.08
C ILE A 365 -25.76 -3.30 -9.13
N ALA A 366 -26.07 -4.57 -8.82
CA ALA A 366 -27.25 -4.93 -8.03
C ALA A 366 -27.21 -4.36 -6.61
N LYS A 367 -26.01 -4.31 -6.00
CA LYS A 367 -25.80 -3.76 -4.65
C LYS A 367 -25.43 -2.28 -4.64
N GLY A 368 -25.22 -1.67 -5.81
CA GLY A 368 -24.84 -0.26 -5.93
C GLY A 368 -23.48 0.06 -5.31
N TYR A 369 -22.53 -0.88 -5.34
CA TYR A 369 -21.20 -0.68 -4.77
C TYR A 369 -20.47 0.47 -5.46
N LYS A 370 -19.76 1.27 -4.66
CA LYS A 370 -18.91 2.35 -5.13
C LYS A 370 -17.46 1.93 -5.05
N THR A 371 -16.89 1.56 -6.18
CA THR A 371 -15.56 0.95 -6.24
C THR A 371 -14.50 1.91 -6.78
N VAL A 372 -13.26 1.72 -6.33
CA VAL A 372 -12.05 2.19 -7.02
C VAL A 372 -11.32 0.94 -7.51
N ASN A 373 -11.28 0.75 -8.83
CA ASN A 373 -10.73 -0.46 -9.43
C ASN A 373 -9.30 -0.24 -9.94
N MET A 374 -8.57 -1.33 -10.19
CA MET A 374 -7.20 -1.28 -10.68
C MET A 374 -6.82 -2.53 -11.48
N LEU A 375 -5.68 -2.47 -12.17
CA LEU A 375 -4.96 -3.63 -12.68
C LEU A 375 -3.71 -3.85 -11.82
N GLY A 376 -2.61 -3.14 -12.10
CA GLY A 376 -1.47 -3.00 -11.20
C GLY A 376 -1.66 -1.91 -10.15
N CYS A 377 -0.83 -1.96 -9.11
CA CYS A 377 -0.63 -0.89 -8.13
C CYS A 377 0.78 -0.98 -7.51
N HIS A 378 1.05 -0.24 -6.45
CA HIS A 378 2.36 -0.27 -5.78
C HIS A 378 2.62 -1.56 -4.99
N ASP A 379 1.61 -2.37 -4.75
CA ASP A 379 1.66 -3.67 -4.10
C ASP A 379 1.52 -4.82 -5.11
N GLY A 380 1.60 -6.07 -4.63
CA GLY A 380 1.45 -7.24 -5.49
C GLY A 380 -0.01 -7.47 -5.93
N ILE A 381 -0.19 -8.26 -6.97
CA ILE A 381 -1.50 -8.66 -7.51
C ILE A 381 -2.25 -9.44 -6.42
N PRO A 382 -3.44 -8.99 -5.98
CA PRO A 382 -4.24 -9.68 -4.97
C PRO A 382 -4.79 -11.00 -5.54
N VAL A 383 -4.57 -12.09 -4.80
CA VAL A 383 -5.07 -13.43 -5.16
C VAL A 383 -5.84 -14.08 -4.01
N LEU A 384 -5.51 -13.74 -2.77
CA LEU A 384 -6.27 -14.14 -1.58
C LEU A 384 -7.71 -13.62 -1.64
N ASP A 385 -7.89 -12.40 -2.13
CA ASP A 385 -9.14 -11.67 -2.14
C ASP A 385 -10.25 -12.39 -2.94
N LEU A 386 -9.88 -13.27 -3.88
CA LEU A 386 -10.84 -14.03 -4.70
C LEU A 386 -11.44 -15.25 -3.98
N LYS A 387 -10.86 -15.65 -2.86
CA LYS A 387 -11.13 -16.92 -2.18
C LYS A 387 -12.46 -16.90 -1.42
N GLY A 388 -13.05 -18.09 -1.28
CA GLY A 388 -14.12 -18.34 -0.32
C GLY A 388 -13.60 -18.39 1.12
N LYS A 389 -14.51 -18.39 2.08
CA LYS A 389 -14.15 -18.44 3.50
C LYS A 389 -15.24 -19.13 4.32
N GLU A 390 -14.84 -19.94 5.29
CA GLU A 390 -15.76 -20.43 6.31
C GLU A 390 -16.01 -19.34 7.36
N VAL A 391 -17.27 -18.99 7.57
CA VAL A 391 -17.72 -18.02 8.56
C VAL A 391 -18.82 -18.67 9.40
N ASN A 392 -18.60 -18.78 10.71
CA ASN A 392 -19.54 -19.38 11.67
C ASN A 392 -20.01 -20.80 11.28
N GLY A 393 -19.11 -21.63 10.77
CA GLY A 393 -19.42 -23.02 10.35
C GLY A 393 -20.11 -23.15 8.99
N VAL A 394 -20.26 -22.05 8.25
CA VAL A 394 -20.83 -22.04 6.89
C VAL A 394 -19.78 -21.57 5.90
N TYR A 395 -19.54 -22.36 4.86
CA TYR A 395 -18.61 -21.99 3.79
C TYR A 395 -19.28 -21.05 2.79
N ASN A 396 -18.81 -19.80 2.73
CA ASN A 396 -19.17 -18.85 1.71
C ASN A 396 -18.22 -19.01 0.52
N LYS A 397 -18.79 -19.23 -0.66
CA LYS A 397 -18.03 -19.47 -1.88
C LYS A 397 -17.26 -18.20 -2.31
N GLY A 398 -16.07 -18.40 -2.88
CA GLY A 398 -15.27 -17.33 -3.51
C GLY A 398 -15.83 -16.88 -4.86
N LEU A 399 -15.22 -15.83 -5.43
CA LEU A 399 -15.46 -15.46 -6.82
C LEU A 399 -14.83 -16.46 -7.79
N LEU A 400 -13.76 -17.14 -7.36
CA LEU A 400 -13.11 -18.23 -8.05
C LEU A 400 -12.97 -19.43 -7.11
N GLU A 401 -12.91 -20.64 -7.68
CA GLU A 401 -12.52 -21.83 -6.92
C GLU A 401 -11.01 -21.84 -6.63
N ASP A 402 -10.60 -22.48 -5.53
CA ASP A 402 -9.18 -22.53 -5.11
C ASP A 402 -8.25 -23.02 -6.23
N ALA A 403 -8.68 -24.04 -7.00
CA ALA A 403 -7.91 -24.57 -8.14
C ALA A 403 -7.74 -23.55 -9.29
N GLU A 404 -8.72 -22.66 -9.49
CA GLU A 404 -8.62 -21.59 -10.49
C GLU A 404 -7.65 -20.51 -10.02
N ILE A 405 -7.67 -20.16 -8.73
CA ILE A 405 -6.72 -19.23 -8.12
C ILE A 405 -5.30 -19.78 -8.22
N GLU A 406 -5.08 -21.04 -7.84
CA GLU A 406 -3.77 -21.70 -7.95
C GLU A 406 -3.24 -21.70 -9.38
N LYS A 407 -4.10 -21.93 -10.38
CA LYS A 407 -3.71 -21.88 -11.79
C LYS A 407 -3.23 -20.48 -12.20
N ILE A 408 -3.93 -19.43 -11.79
CA ILE A 408 -3.51 -18.04 -12.04
C ILE A 408 -2.18 -17.78 -11.35
N MET A 409 -2.04 -18.21 -10.08
CA MET A 409 -0.81 -18.02 -9.33
C MET A 409 0.38 -18.69 -10.01
N THR A 410 0.25 -19.96 -10.39
CA THR A 410 1.27 -20.69 -11.14
C THR A 410 1.62 -19.98 -12.45
N THR A 411 0.62 -19.52 -13.20
CA THR A 411 0.83 -18.78 -14.45
C THR A 411 1.66 -17.51 -14.24
N ILE A 412 1.37 -16.72 -13.20
CA ILE A 412 2.13 -15.49 -12.91
C ILE A 412 3.54 -15.82 -12.40
N MET A 413 3.68 -16.86 -11.57
CA MET A 413 4.99 -17.33 -11.06
C MET A 413 5.89 -17.85 -12.19
N GLU A 414 5.35 -18.61 -13.15
CA GLU A 414 6.06 -19.06 -14.36
C GLU A 414 6.50 -17.89 -15.24
N ARG A 415 5.82 -16.75 -15.14
CA ARG A 415 6.16 -15.47 -15.81
C ARG A 415 7.08 -14.59 -14.95
N GLY A 416 7.71 -15.15 -13.92
CA GLY A 416 8.71 -14.48 -13.08
C GLY A 416 8.12 -13.71 -11.88
N GLY A 417 6.83 -13.87 -11.58
CA GLY A 417 6.24 -13.32 -10.38
C GLY A 417 6.83 -13.92 -9.09
N ARG A 418 6.74 -13.17 -7.99
CA ARG A 418 7.24 -13.58 -6.66
C ARG A 418 6.13 -13.57 -5.63
N VAL A 419 5.78 -14.76 -5.12
CA VAL A 419 4.73 -14.93 -4.11
C VAL A 419 5.09 -14.25 -2.79
N LYS A 420 4.09 -13.62 -2.18
CA LYS A 420 4.12 -13.16 -0.78
C LYS A 420 3.12 -13.99 0.02
N ASN A 421 3.59 -14.67 1.06
CA ASN A 421 2.78 -15.53 1.92
C ASN A 421 2.42 -14.83 3.25
N LEU A 422 1.36 -15.30 3.90
CA LEU A 422 1.03 -15.03 5.31
C LEU A 422 1.58 -16.14 6.20
N TYR A 423 1.97 -15.80 7.43
CA TYR A 423 2.57 -16.71 8.40
C TYR A 423 1.88 -16.62 9.76
N ASP A 424 1.86 -17.72 10.51
CA ASP A 424 1.40 -17.75 11.91
C ASP A 424 2.51 -17.27 12.87
N PRO A 425 2.23 -17.09 14.18
CA PRO A 425 3.24 -16.68 15.16
C PRO A 425 4.45 -17.63 15.26
N SER A 426 4.27 -18.91 14.90
CA SER A 426 5.34 -19.93 14.85
C SER A 426 6.14 -19.91 13.54
N GLY A 427 5.75 -19.08 12.56
CA GLY A 427 6.39 -18.98 11.26
C GLY A 427 5.88 -19.97 10.21
N ASN A 428 4.80 -20.70 10.46
CA ASN A 428 4.21 -21.60 9.46
C ASN A 428 3.38 -20.81 8.46
N LYS A 429 3.45 -21.18 7.17
CA LYS A 429 2.64 -20.57 6.11
C LYS A 429 1.15 -20.83 6.37
N ILE A 430 0.34 -19.77 6.45
CA ILE A 430 -1.12 -19.83 6.56
C ILE A 430 -1.77 -19.86 5.18
N SER A 431 -1.41 -18.89 4.33
CA SER A 431 -2.00 -18.72 3.00
C SER A 431 -1.06 -17.91 2.11
N TYR A 432 -1.39 -17.81 0.82
CA TYR A 432 -0.85 -16.78 -0.06
C TYR A 432 -1.58 -15.45 0.18
N TYR A 433 -0.90 -14.33 -0.08
CA TYR A 433 -1.48 -12.99 0.05
C TYR A 433 -1.59 -12.32 -1.33
N GLN A 434 -0.43 -12.07 -1.93
CA GLN A 434 -0.26 -11.35 -3.19
C GLN A 434 0.84 -12.00 -4.03
N ILE A 435 0.87 -11.71 -5.33
CA ILE A 435 2.02 -12.03 -6.20
C ILE A 435 2.63 -10.74 -6.73
N ASN A 436 3.90 -10.51 -6.42
CA ASN A 436 4.63 -9.35 -6.93
C ASN A 436 5.05 -9.61 -8.38
N ALA A 437 4.50 -8.84 -9.30
CA ALA A 437 4.84 -8.81 -10.72
C ALA A 437 4.28 -7.50 -11.31
N THR A 438 4.83 -7.02 -12.43
CA THR A 438 4.10 -6.03 -13.24
C THR A 438 2.88 -6.68 -13.87
N PHE A 439 1.81 -5.91 -14.09
CA PHE A 439 0.61 -6.46 -14.69
C PHE A 439 0.86 -6.92 -16.14
N PHE A 440 1.75 -6.23 -16.85
CA PHE A 440 2.15 -6.61 -18.20
C PHE A 440 2.91 -7.94 -18.24
N SER A 441 3.90 -8.15 -17.36
CA SER A 441 4.60 -9.44 -17.26
C SER A 441 3.66 -10.54 -16.76
N ALA A 442 2.72 -10.23 -15.85
CA ALA A 442 1.69 -11.18 -15.42
C ALA A 442 0.79 -11.66 -16.57
N LEU A 443 0.58 -10.85 -17.63
CA LEU A 443 -0.12 -11.22 -18.86
C LEU A 443 0.78 -11.91 -19.91
N GLY A 444 2.04 -12.17 -19.58
CA GLY A 444 3.02 -12.79 -20.48
C GLY A 444 3.60 -11.80 -21.48
N GLU A 445 3.68 -10.52 -21.10
CA GLU A 445 4.25 -9.43 -21.91
C GLU A 445 3.58 -9.31 -23.30
N ASN A 446 2.27 -9.57 -23.33
CA ASN A 446 1.47 -9.52 -24.55
C ASN A 446 0.66 -8.22 -24.62
N GLU A 447 0.98 -7.38 -25.59
CA GLU A 447 0.37 -6.05 -25.75
C GLU A 447 -1.14 -6.12 -25.96
N GLN A 448 -1.63 -7.09 -26.75
CA GLN A 448 -3.07 -7.26 -26.99
C GLN A 448 -3.81 -7.62 -25.70
N LYS A 449 -3.23 -8.49 -24.86
CA LYS A 449 -3.81 -8.82 -23.56
C LYS A 449 -3.83 -7.61 -22.62
N LEU A 450 -2.79 -6.78 -22.63
CA LEU A 450 -2.76 -5.54 -21.83
C LEU A 450 -3.83 -4.55 -22.28
N LEU A 451 -4.01 -4.37 -23.59
CA LEU A 451 -5.07 -3.53 -24.16
C LEU A 451 -6.47 -4.03 -23.79
N LEU A 452 -6.70 -5.34 -23.91
CA LEU A 452 -7.96 -5.95 -23.50
C LEU A 452 -8.20 -5.79 -22.00
N ALA A 453 -7.19 -6.00 -21.17
CA ALA A 453 -7.28 -5.79 -19.72
C ALA A 453 -7.63 -4.32 -19.37
N ARG A 454 -7.00 -3.36 -20.06
CA ARG A 454 -7.30 -1.93 -19.89
C ARG A 454 -8.74 -1.61 -20.31
N ALA A 455 -9.20 -2.16 -21.43
CA ALA A 455 -10.58 -1.98 -21.89
C ALA A 455 -11.59 -2.56 -20.89
N ILE A 456 -11.35 -3.78 -20.39
CA ILE A 456 -12.15 -4.39 -19.32
C ILE A 456 -12.21 -3.44 -18.12
N GLN A 457 -11.06 -2.97 -17.65
CA GLN A 457 -10.99 -2.08 -16.49
C GLN A 457 -11.80 -0.79 -16.68
N MET A 458 -11.67 -0.13 -17.82
CA MET A 458 -12.39 1.12 -18.09
C MET A 458 -13.91 0.91 -18.17
N PHE A 459 -14.37 -0.27 -18.60
CA PHE A 459 -15.79 -0.59 -18.71
C PHE A 459 -16.40 -1.17 -17.42
N MET A 460 -15.59 -1.56 -16.45
CA MET A 460 -16.09 -1.94 -15.13
C MET A 460 -16.64 -0.74 -14.36
N PRO A 461 -17.75 -0.89 -13.62
CA PRO A 461 -18.25 0.17 -12.73
C PRO A 461 -17.21 0.56 -11.68
N GLY A 462 -17.16 1.85 -11.37
CA GLY A 462 -16.22 2.43 -10.41
C GLY A 462 -15.30 3.50 -11.01
N ILE A 463 -14.43 4.02 -10.15
CA ILE A 463 -13.37 4.96 -10.52
C ILE A 463 -12.13 4.13 -10.90
N PRO A 464 -11.68 4.15 -12.17
CA PRO A 464 -10.52 3.36 -12.57
C PRO A 464 -9.21 4.04 -12.17
N GLN A 465 -8.37 3.31 -11.45
CA GLN A 465 -7.01 3.69 -11.07
C GLN A 465 -5.99 2.99 -11.97
N VAL A 466 -5.08 3.76 -12.56
CA VAL A 466 -4.12 3.33 -13.57
C VAL A 466 -2.72 3.46 -12.98
N TRP A 467 -2.02 2.34 -12.82
CA TRP A 467 -0.62 2.33 -12.40
C TRP A 467 0.28 2.86 -13.52
N TYR A 468 1.19 3.77 -13.20
CA TYR A 468 2.04 4.42 -14.20
C TYR A 468 2.81 3.42 -15.06
N LEU A 469 3.37 2.38 -14.42
CA LEU A 469 4.20 1.40 -15.10
C LEU A 469 3.39 0.56 -16.11
N ASP A 470 2.10 0.32 -15.83
CA ASP A 470 1.22 -0.40 -16.75
C ASP A 470 0.92 0.41 -18.02
N ILE A 471 0.86 1.75 -17.94
CA ILE A 471 0.66 2.62 -19.11
C ILE A 471 1.78 2.38 -20.12
N PHE A 472 3.02 2.28 -19.63
CA PHE A 472 4.23 2.11 -20.42
C PHE A 472 4.62 0.65 -20.68
N ALA A 473 3.70 -0.30 -20.44
CA ALA A 473 3.95 -1.73 -20.59
C ALA A 473 5.25 -2.19 -19.89
N GLY A 474 5.50 -1.67 -18.69
CA GLY A 474 6.70 -1.96 -17.94
C GLY A 474 6.78 -3.43 -17.52
N LYS A 475 7.99 -3.97 -17.57
CA LYS A 475 8.28 -5.38 -17.27
C LYS A 475 8.82 -5.54 -15.86
N ASN A 476 8.77 -6.78 -15.36
CA ASN A 476 9.38 -7.17 -14.10
C ASN A 476 10.84 -6.67 -13.99
N ASN A 477 11.13 -5.91 -12.93
CA ASN A 477 12.49 -5.48 -12.61
C ASN A 477 13.14 -6.44 -11.63
N TYR A 478 13.74 -7.50 -12.18
CA TYR A 478 14.36 -8.56 -11.38
C TYR A 478 15.54 -8.05 -10.55
N GLU A 479 16.37 -7.16 -11.11
CA GLU A 479 17.52 -6.59 -10.42
C GLU A 479 17.08 -5.81 -9.16
N ALA A 480 16.08 -4.94 -9.28
CA ALA A 480 15.55 -4.21 -8.13
C ALA A 480 14.95 -5.15 -7.08
N ALA A 481 14.25 -6.20 -7.52
CA ALA A 481 13.65 -7.18 -6.62
C ALA A 481 14.70 -8.05 -5.89
N ASP A 482 15.82 -8.36 -6.55
CA ASP A 482 16.92 -9.14 -5.96
C ASP A 482 17.75 -8.31 -4.98
N ASN A 483 18.01 -7.04 -5.32
CA ASN A 483 18.78 -6.12 -4.47
C ASN A 483 18.09 -5.83 -3.13
N GLY A 484 16.75 -5.80 -3.09
CA GLY A 484 15.99 -5.55 -1.86
C GLY A 484 15.70 -6.80 -1.01
N GLY A 485 16.17 -7.98 -1.40
CA GLY A 485 15.89 -9.24 -0.70
C GLY A 485 14.41 -9.60 -0.62
N SER A 486 14.00 -10.42 0.36
CA SER A 486 12.61 -10.88 0.49
C SER A 486 11.62 -9.75 0.79
N ALA A 487 12.07 -8.66 1.42
CA ALA A 487 11.30 -7.44 1.63
C ALA A 487 11.16 -6.59 0.35
N GLY A 488 12.13 -6.70 -0.57
CA GLY A 488 12.22 -5.93 -1.81
C GLY A 488 11.48 -6.51 -3.00
N HIS A 489 10.79 -7.65 -2.87
CA HIS A 489 10.04 -8.25 -3.98
C HIS A 489 9.02 -7.29 -4.62
N LYS A 490 8.51 -6.29 -3.87
CA LYS A 490 7.59 -5.28 -4.43
C LYS A 490 8.27 -4.38 -5.47
N GLU A 491 9.58 -4.16 -5.38
CA GLU A 491 10.33 -3.32 -6.31
C GLU A 491 10.33 -3.86 -7.75
N ILE A 492 9.98 -5.14 -7.94
CA ILE A 492 9.76 -5.75 -9.26
C ILE A 492 8.76 -4.97 -10.12
N ASN A 493 7.83 -4.23 -9.48
CA ASN A 493 6.75 -3.47 -10.11
C ASN A 493 6.84 -1.95 -9.84
N ARG A 494 8.03 -1.44 -9.48
CA ARG A 494 8.19 -0.02 -9.08
C ARG A 494 9.38 0.66 -9.76
N THR A 495 9.67 0.24 -10.99
CA THR A 495 10.74 0.81 -11.83
C THR A 495 10.50 2.29 -12.10
N THR A 496 11.44 3.16 -11.72
CA THR A 496 11.43 4.56 -12.14
C THR A 496 11.69 4.66 -13.64
N LEU A 497 10.88 5.44 -14.34
CA LEU A 497 11.00 5.69 -15.77
C LEU A 497 11.61 7.07 -15.99
N SER A 498 12.69 7.16 -16.76
CA SER A 498 13.25 8.46 -17.16
C SER A 498 12.30 9.19 -18.13
N MET A 499 12.45 10.50 -18.28
CA MET A 499 11.69 11.25 -19.30
C MET A 499 11.93 10.72 -20.72
N GLN A 500 13.13 10.17 -21.00
CA GLN A 500 13.42 9.51 -22.27
C GLN A 500 12.61 8.21 -22.45
N ASP A 501 12.39 7.44 -21.37
CA ASP A 501 11.54 6.26 -21.41
C ASP A 501 10.09 6.64 -21.71
N ILE A 502 9.60 7.76 -21.18
CA ILE A 502 8.27 8.31 -21.51
C ILE A 502 8.19 8.67 -22.99
N GLU A 503 9.14 9.46 -23.49
CA GLU A 503 9.18 9.84 -24.91
C GLU A 503 9.24 8.63 -25.84
N GLN A 504 9.96 7.59 -25.46
CA GLN A 504 10.04 6.37 -26.25
C GLN A 504 8.77 5.51 -26.13
N GLY A 505 8.22 5.38 -24.93
CA GLY A 505 6.96 4.67 -24.70
C GLY A 505 5.82 5.27 -25.52
N LEU A 506 5.74 6.60 -25.59
CA LEU A 506 4.76 7.34 -26.41
C LEU A 506 4.87 7.08 -27.92
N LYS A 507 5.94 6.44 -28.42
CA LYS A 507 6.04 6.01 -29.82
C LYS A 507 5.48 4.61 -30.07
N THR A 508 5.17 3.85 -29.01
CA THR A 508 4.64 2.50 -29.13
C THR A 508 3.12 2.51 -29.32
N GLU A 509 2.61 1.53 -30.04
CA GLU A 509 1.17 1.44 -30.33
C GLU A 509 0.37 1.14 -29.06
N VAL A 510 0.87 0.21 -28.21
CA VAL A 510 0.22 -0.19 -26.96
C VAL A 510 0.01 0.99 -26.00
N VAL A 511 0.98 1.89 -25.86
CA VAL A 511 0.85 3.08 -24.99
C VAL A 511 -0.21 4.03 -25.54
N ASN A 512 -0.13 4.39 -26.83
CA ASN A 512 -1.09 5.31 -27.44
C ASN A 512 -2.53 4.78 -27.37
N LYS A 513 -2.71 3.48 -27.67
CA LYS A 513 -4.00 2.80 -27.59
C LYS A 513 -4.55 2.74 -26.16
N GLN A 514 -3.71 2.51 -25.15
CA GLN A 514 -4.14 2.64 -23.75
C GLN A 514 -4.62 4.06 -23.42
N LEU A 515 -3.85 5.09 -23.82
CA LEU A 515 -4.21 6.48 -23.59
C LEU A 515 -5.51 6.87 -24.28
N GLU A 516 -5.79 6.34 -25.48
CA GLU A 516 -7.05 6.54 -26.20
C GLU A 516 -8.25 5.96 -25.43
N ILE A 517 -8.14 4.71 -24.97
CA ILE A 517 -9.16 4.03 -24.16
C ILE A 517 -9.41 4.78 -22.85
N ILE A 518 -8.33 5.21 -22.18
CA ILE A 518 -8.41 5.97 -20.92
C ILE A 518 -9.08 7.33 -21.16
N ARG A 519 -8.68 8.06 -22.21
CA ARG A 519 -9.27 9.36 -22.56
C ARG A 519 -10.76 9.23 -22.83
N LEU A 520 -11.18 8.22 -23.61
CA LEU A 520 -12.60 7.92 -23.83
C LEU A 520 -13.34 7.72 -22.50
N ARG A 521 -12.76 6.94 -21.58
CA ARG A 521 -13.35 6.69 -20.26
C ARG A 521 -13.48 7.95 -19.41
N ASN A 522 -12.52 8.87 -19.53
CA ASN A 522 -12.47 10.10 -18.75
C ASN A 522 -13.39 11.20 -19.30
N THR A 523 -13.60 11.25 -20.62
CA THR A 523 -14.33 12.35 -21.28
C THR A 523 -15.75 11.99 -21.72
N SER A 524 -16.05 10.72 -21.96
CA SER A 524 -17.38 10.32 -22.45
C SER A 524 -18.44 10.39 -21.36
N ASN A 525 -19.53 11.10 -21.66
CA ASN A 525 -20.69 11.22 -20.78
C ASN A 525 -21.44 9.88 -20.59
N ALA A 526 -21.19 8.87 -21.45
CA ALA A 526 -21.78 7.54 -21.32
C ALA A 526 -21.49 6.91 -19.95
N PHE A 527 -20.27 7.07 -19.44
CA PHE A 527 -19.82 6.50 -18.16
C PHE A 527 -20.34 7.27 -16.93
N SER A 528 -21.18 8.28 -17.14
CA SER A 528 -21.96 8.94 -16.08
C SER A 528 -23.41 8.42 -16.01
N GLY A 529 -23.78 7.46 -16.86
CA GLY A 529 -25.10 6.84 -16.87
C GLY A 529 -25.08 5.43 -16.30
N GLU A 530 -25.82 4.53 -16.95
CA GLU A 530 -26.02 3.15 -16.49
C GLU A 530 -25.18 2.18 -17.33
N VAL A 531 -24.86 1.03 -16.72
CA VAL A 531 -24.13 -0.06 -17.35
C VAL A 531 -25.04 -1.27 -17.55
N ASP A 532 -25.02 -1.81 -18.76
CA ASP A 532 -25.72 -3.01 -19.15
C ASP A 532 -24.71 -4.09 -19.57
N ILE A 533 -24.95 -5.32 -19.09
CA ILE A 533 -24.22 -6.50 -19.54
C ILE A 533 -25.12 -7.25 -20.52
N ASN A 534 -24.76 -7.23 -21.80
CA ASN A 534 -25.55 -7.90 -22.83
C ASN A 534 -25.33 -9.42 -22.76
N ASP A 535 -26.38 -10.19 -23.02
CA ASP A 535 -26.29 -11.65 -23.08
C ASP A 535 -25.38 -12.07 -24.24
N ALA A 536 -24.39 -12.89 -23.93
CA ALA A 536 -23.40 -13.39 -24.88
C ALA A 536 -22.87 -14.77 -24.44
N GLU A 537 -22.16 -15.47 -25.34
CA GLU A 537 -21.46 -16.70 -25.00
C GLU A 537 -20.35 -16.44 -23.96
N ASP A 538 -19.97 -17.49 -23.22
CA ASP A 538 -19.00 -17.39 -22.12
C ASP A 538 -17.63 -16.85 -22.56
N ASP A 539 -17.26 -17.01 -23.82
CA ASP A 539 -16.00 -16.52 -24.40
C ASP A 539 -16.13 -15.13 -25.05
N ILE A 540 -17.29 -14.48 -24.91
CA ILE A 540 -17.55 -13.12 -25.36
C ILE A 540 -17.82 -12.23 -24.16
N LEU A 541 -17.31 -10.99 -24.23
CA LEU A 541 -17.63 -9.92 -23.30
C LEU A 541 -18.35 -8.80 -24.07
N ASP A 542 -19.53 -8.39 -23.62
CA ASP A 542 -20.33 -7.32 -24.21
C ASP A 542 -20.88 -6.40 -23.10
N ILE A 543 -20.15 -5.32 -22.81
CA ILE A 543 -20.46 -4.36 -21.73
C ILE A 543 -20.75 -3.00 -22.35
N LYS A 544 -21.94 -2.49 -22.08
CA LYS A 544 -22.41 -1.21 -22.63
C LYS A 544 -22.69 -0.20 -21.53
N TRP A 545 -22.18 1.01 -21.69
CA TRP A 545 -22.57 2.18 -20.90
C TRP A 545 -23.48 3.09 -21.72
N GLY A 546 -24.51 3.66 -21.09
CA GLY A 546 -25.47 4.56 -21.73
C GLY A 546 -25.90 5.72 -20.84
N ASN A 547 -25.90 6.94 -21.39
CA ASN A 547 -26.42 8.14 -20.75
C ASN A 547 -27.12 9.03 -21.79
N GLY A 548 -28.45 8.98 -21.84
CA GLY A 548 -29.24 9.68 -22.86
C GLY A 548 -28.85 9.23 -24.27
N THR A 549 -28.32 10.15 -25.08
CA THR A 549 -27.87 9.86 -26.46
C THR A 549 -26.41 9.39 -26.54
N SER A 550 -25.65 9.47 -25.44
CA SER A 550 -24.25 9.02 -25.40
C SER A 550 -24.18 7.55 -24.99
N PHE A 551 -23.40 6.75 -25.71
CA PHE A 551 -23.06 5.39 -25.29
C PHE A 551 -21.59 5.06 -25.53
N ALA A 552 -21.09 4.03 -24.86
CA ALA A 552 -19.84 3.35 -25.16
C ALA A 552 -20.07 1.84 -24.97
N ASN A 553 -19.64 1.01 -25.92
CA ASN A 553 -19.89 -0.42 -25.91
C ASN A 553 -18.61 -1.21 -26.21
N LEU A 554 -18.16 -2.01 -25.26
CA LEU A 554 -17.02 -2.92 -25.39
C LEU A 554 -17.53 -4.29 -25.82
N LYS A 555 -17.06 -4.76 -26.99
CA LYS A 555 -17.25 -6.14 -27.45
C LYS A 555 -15.91 -6.83 -27.62
N ALA A 556 -15.65 -7.89 -26.87
CA ALA A 556 -14.39 -8.63 -26.93
C ALA A 556 -14.62 -10.13 -27.13
N ASN A 557 -13.77 -10.74 -27.96
CA ASN A 557 -13.69 -12.19 -28.09
C ASN A 557 -12.50 -12.70 -27.28
N LEU A 558 -12.74 -13.47 -26.22
CA LEU A 558 -11.71 -13.93 -25.30
C LEU A 558 -10.85 -15.07 -25.88
N LYS A 559 -11.27 -15.72 -26.96
CA LYS A 559 -10.44 -16.71 -27.68
C LYS A 559 -9.38 -16.03 -28.55
N THR A 560 -9.77 -15.03 -29.33
CA THR A 560 -8.86 -14.29 -30.23
C THR A 560 -8.17 -13.10 -29.58
N LYS A 561 -8.74 -12.59 -28.48
CA LYS A 561 -8.33 -11.38 -27.74
C LYS A 561 -8.57 -10.09 -28.56
N ALA A 562 -9.24 -10.20 -29.71
CA ALA A 562 -9.67 -9.06 -30.51
C ALA A 562 -10.89 -8.41 -29.86
N PHE A 563 -10.96 -7.08 -29.92
CA PHE A 563 -12.08 -6.34 -29.35
C PHE A 563 -12.34 -5.02 -30.09
N THR A 564 -13.55 -4.52 -29.92
CA THR A 564 -13.96 -3.23 -30.46
C THR A 564 -14.66 -2.41 -29.40
N ILE A 565 -14.48 -1.08 -29.49
CA ILE A 565 -15.21 -0.11 -28.68
C ILE A 565 -16.00 0.78 -29.62
N ASP A 566 -17.32 0.59 -29.66
CA ASP A 566 -18.24 1.46 -30.39
C ASP A 566 -18.76 2.54 -29.43
N TYR A 567 -18.70 3.82 -29.79
CA TYR A 567 -19.08 4.90 -28.88
C TYR A 567 -19.63 6.12 -29.61
N THR A 568 -20.31 6.98 -28.85
CA THR A 568 -20.77 8.28 -29.35
C THR A 568 -19.78 9.38 -29.02
N GLU A 569 -19.36 10.14 -30.03
CA GLU A 569 -18.48 11.30 -29.88
C GLU A 569 -19.06 12.47 -30.68
N ASN A 570 -19.29 13.61 -30.03
CA ASN A 570 -19.92 14.78 -30.64
C ASN A 570 -21.24 14.48 -31.37
N GLY A 571 -22.00 13.49 -30.89
CA GLY A 571 -23.27 13.04 -31.49
C GLY A 571 -23.12 12.11 -32.71
N MET A 572 -21.89 11.72 -33.07
CA MET A 572 -21.61 10.78 -34.16
C MET A 572 -21.13 9.43 -33.60
N LEU A 573 -21.33 8.38 -34.39
CA LEU A 573 -20.84 7.04 -34.08
C LEU A 573 -19.35 6.93 -34.44
N SER A 574 -18.52 6.57 -33.47
CA SER A 574 -17.09 6.29 -33.61
C SER A 574 -16.80 4.84 -33.22
N LYS A 575 -15.69 4.29 -33.70
CA LYS A 575 -15.26 2.91 -33.42
C LYS A 575 -13.75 2.80 -33.30
N MET A 576 -13.30 2.19 -32.20
CA MET A 576 -11.92 1.71 -32.06
C MET A 576 -11.90 0.19 -32.27
N SER A 577 -10.88 -0.32 -32.96
CA SER A 577 -10.69 -1.76 -33.21
C SER A 577 -9.28 -2.18 -32.85
N PHE A 578 -9.17 -3.29 -32.12
CA PHE A 578 -7.93 -3.76 -31.51
C PHE A 578 -7.68 -5.23 -31.82
#